data_AF-A0A6V7QFD5-F1
#
_entry.id   AF-A0A6V7QFD5-F1
#
_cell.length_a   1.000
_cell.length_b   1.000
_cell.length_c   1.000
_cell.angle_alpha   90.00
_cell.angle_beta   90.00
_cell.angle_gamma   90.00
#
_symmetry.space_group_name_H-M   'P 1'
#
loop_
_entity.id
_entity.type
_entity.pdbx_description
1 polymer ?
#
loop_
_entity_poly.entity_id
_entity_poly.type
_entity_poly.pdbx_seq_one_letter_code
_entity_poly.pdbx_strand_id
1 'polypeptide(L)'
;MVGLAYDFVANPLGAVRLSFEKAVASSPSDADPTVAFRGKDWGAIDLFRDFLFEQGGLSQVPVLDASTHKWIQPNTLVRFRGMVQDMLGNEFYIGAFKDGPTWRTNKFRDLSSFPMPPSCEALLWERHLFHCVPVPGQNSWTLESSPSPTARNMSSCLTFQHREKRRRTEMLTPLN
;
A
#
# COMPACT_ATOMS: atom_id res chain seq x y z
N MET A 1 -0.63 25.07 11.39
CA MET A 1 -0.55 23.80 12.13
C MET A 1 -0.19 22.72 11.11
N VAL A 2 1.08 22.34 11.02
CA VAL A 2 1.52 21.32 10.07
C VAL A 2 1.08 19.98 10.66
N GLY A 3 0.21 19.24 9.96
CA GLY A 3 -0.26 17.94 10.41
C GLY A 3 0.88 16.94 10.60
N LEU A 4 0.62 15.82 11.28
CA LEU A 4 1.59 14.74 11.43
C LEU A 4 2.11 14.30 10.05
N ALA A 5 3.41 14.02 9.95
CA ALA A 5 4.04 13.56 8.69
C ALA A 5 3.40 12.26 8.16
N TYR A 6 2.79 11.48 9.06
CA TYR A 6 2.01 10.30 8.76
C TYR A 6 0.93 10.08 9.82
N ASP A 7 -0.07 9.27 9.46
CA ASP A 7 -1.07 8.72 10.37
C ASP A 7 -1.18 7.22 10.08
N PHE A 8 -1.12 6.36 11.09
CA PHE A 8 -1.07 4.91 10.84
C PHE A 8 -2.33 4.36 10.18
N VAL A 9 -3.48 5.03 10.29
CA VAL A 9 -4.76 4.57 9.73
C VAL A 9 -5.10 5.32 8.46
N ALA A 10 -5.18 6.65 8.49
CA ALA A 10 -5.59 7.50 7.38
C ALA A 10 -4.47 7.80 6.37
N ASN A 11 -3.20 7.66 6.74
CA ASN A 11 -2.06 7.86 5.84
C ASN A 11 -0.87 6.92 6.18
N PRO A 12 -1.08 5.58 6.20
CA PRO A 12 -0.03 4.61 6.51
C PRO A 12 1.18 4.72 5.57
N LEU A 13 0.94 5.09 4.31
CA LEU A 13 1.99 5.29 3.32
C LEU A 13 2.95 6.43 3.69
N GLY A 14 2.51 7.39 4.52
CA GLY A 14 3.41 8.39 5.11
C GLY A 14 4.51 7.75 5.95
N ALA A 15 4.16 6.77 6.80
CA ALA A 15 5.11 6.09 7.67
C ALA A 15 6.12 5.29 6.84
N VAL A 16 5.64 4.58 5.81
CA VAL A 16 6.51 3.80 4.89
C VAL A 16 7.51 4.71 4.17
N ARG A 17 7.05 5.85 3.65
CA ARG A 17 7.90 6.84 2.98
C ARG A 17 8.93 7.43 3.92
N LEU A 18 8.51 7.84 5.12
CA LEU A 18 9.41 8.43 6.11
C LEU A 18 10.52 7.45 6.51
N SER A 19 10.18 6.19 6.76
CA SER A 19 11.17 5.19 7.13
C SER A 19 12.12 4.86 5.96
N PHE A 20 11.63 4.89 4.72
CA PHE A 20 12.47 4.76 3.53
C PHE A 20 13.44 5.95 3.39
N GLU A 21 12.95 7.18 3.52
CA GLU A 21 13.76 8.40 3.45
C GLU A 21 14.86 8.41 4.52
N LYS A 22 14.55 7.96 5.74
CA LYS A 22 15.55 7.78 6.80
C LYS A 22 16.62 6.77 6.41
N ALA A 23 16.25 5.64 5.81
CA ALA A 23 17.21 4.64 5.36
C ALA A 23 18.13 5.19 4.25
N VAL A 24 17.57 5.92 3.29
CA VAL A 24 18.36 6.59 2.23
C VAL A 24 19.32 7.62 2.84
N ALA A 25 18.85 8.45 3.77
CA ALA A 25 19.65 9.49 4.42
C ALA A 25 20.75 8.93 5.35
N SER A 26 20.54 7.71 5.88
CA SER A 26 21.53 7.02 6.72
C SER A 26 22.69 6.40 5.93
N SER A 27 22.61 6.39 4.59
CA SER A 27 23.67 5.87 3.75
C SER A 27 24.90 6.79 3.78
N PRO A 28 26.12 6.24 3.93
CA PRO A 28 27.37 7.01 3.76
C PRO A 28 27.43 7.67 2.37
N SER A 29 28.05 8.85 2.28
CA SER A 29 28.17 9.60 1.01
C SER A 29 29.00 8.90 -0.06
N ASP A 30 29.96 8.05 0.34
CA ASP A 30 30.85 7.31 -0.57
C ASP A 30 30.32 5.90 -0.94
N ALA A 31 29.18 5.49 -0.39
CA ALA A 31 28.58 4.17 -0.66
C ALA A 31 27.41 4.28 -1.62
N ASP A 32 27.13 3.19 -2.36
CA ASP A 32 25.92 3.08 -3.16
C ASP A 32 24.69 3.13 -2.23
N PRO A 33 23.85 4.19 -2.31
CA PRO A 33 22.71 4.35 -1.42
C PRO A 33 21.69 3.23 -1.56
N THR A 34 21.66 2.53 -2.70
CA THR A 34 20.71 1.45 -2.94
C THR A 34 20.88 0.27 -2.00
N VAL A 35 22.09 0.05 -1.47
CA VAL A 35 22.39 -1.02 -0.51
C VAL A 35 21.63 -0.85 0.80
N ALA A 36 21.39 0.40 1.23
CA ALA A 36 20.70 0.69 2.48
C ALA A 36 19.23 0.25 2.47
N PHE A 37 18.58 0.27 1.30
CA PHE A 37 17.14 0.04 1.17
C PHE A 37 16.73 -1.13 0.26
N ARG A 38 17.64 -1.74 -0.49
CA ARG A 38 17.33 -2.89 -1.38
C ARG A 38 16.79 -4.08 -0.58
N GLY A 39 15.57 -4.52 -0.90
CA GLY A 39 14.98 -5.75 -0.36
C GLY A 39 14.61 -5.72 1.13
N LYS A 40 14.69 -4.55 1.79
CA LYS A 40 14.35 -4.37 3.21
C LYS A 40 12.99 -3.68 3.37
N ASP A 41 12.55 -3.55 4.60
CA ASP A 41 11.39 -2.77 5.02
C ASP A 41 11.76 -1.57 5.89
N TRP A 42 13.07 -1.34 6.12
CA TRP A 42 13.63 -0.14 6.77
C TRP A 42 12.96 0.23 8.10
N GLY A 43 12.51 -0.78 8.85
CA GLY A 43 11.81 -0.62 10.14
C GLY A 43 10.35 -0.17 10.01
N ALA A 44 9.80 -0.09 8.79
CA ALA A 44 8.39 0.23 8.59
C ALA A 44 7.49 -0.85 9.21
N ILE A 45 7.82 -2.13 9.08
CA ILE A 45 7.00 -3.21 9.67
C ILE A 45 6.99 -3.09 11.19
N ASP A 46 8.13 -2.79 11.81
CA ASP A 46 8.22 -2.63 13.26
C ASP A 46 7.35 -1.48 13.78
N LEU A 47 7.29 -0.35 13.06
CA LEU A 47 6.39 0.75 13.40
C LEU A 47 4.91 0.34 13.37
N PHE A 48 4.50 -0.41 12.35
CA PHE A 48 3.13 -0.92 12.28
C PHE A 48 2.87 -2.00 13.34
N ARG A 49 3.85 -2.85 13.65
CA ARG A 49 3.72 -3.88 14.68
C ARG A 49 3.50 -3.25 16.05
N ASP A 50 4.30 -2.24 16.40
CA ASP A 50 4.16 -1.47 17.63
C ASP A 50 2.80 -0.78 17.72
N PHE A 51 2.39 -0.06 16.67
CA PHE A 51 1.08 0.58 16.61
C PHE A 51 -0.09 -0.42 16.77
N LEU A 52 -0.05 -1.52 16.02
CA LEU A 52 -1.18 -2.46 15.95
C LEU A 52 -1.30 -3.28 17.25
N PHE A 53 -0.20 -3.77 17.80
CA PHE A 53 -0.21 -4.77 18.85
C PHE A 53 0.22 -4.24 20.22
N GLU A 54 1.24 -3.39 20.28
CA GLU A 54 1.74 -2.87 21.56
C GLU A 54 0.91 -1.66 22.03
N GLN A 55 0.49 -0.80 21.11
CA GLN A 55 -0.32 0.39 21.40
C GLN A 55 -1.84 0.15 21.31
N GLY A 56 -2.28 -1.07 20.96
CA GLY A 56 -3.69 -1.42 20.82
C GLY A 56 -4.43 -0.73 19.66
N GLY A 57 -3.69 -0.24 18.65
CA GLY A 57 -4.23 0.46 17.49
C GLY A 57 -5.12 -0.41 16.60
N LEU A 58 -5.09 -1.74 16.74
CA LEU A 58 -5.87 -2.68 15.93
C LEU A 58 -7.39 -2.37 15.92
N SER A 59 -7.93 -1.91 17.05
CA SER A 59 -9.36 -1.55 17.19
C SER A 59 -9.77 -0.33 16.36
N GLN A 60 -8.81 0.50 15.97
CA GLN A 60 -9.03 1.70 15.15
C GLN A 60 -8.99 1.40 13.66
N VAL A 61 -8.42 0.25 13.27
CA VAL A 61 -8.26 -0.14 11.86
C VAL A 61 -9.57 -0.77 11.35
N PRO A 62 -10.21 -0.19 10.32
CA PRO A 62 -11.47 -0.72 9.79
C PRO A 62 -11.26 -2.07 9.10
N VAL A 63 -12.28 -2.93 9.16
CA VAL A 63 -12.33 -4.16 8.38
C VAL A 63 -12.80 -3.84 6.95
N LEU A 64 -12.06 -4.29 5.95
CA LEU A 64 -12.43 -4.21 4.54
C LEU A 64 -13.29 -5.42 4.16
N ASP A 65 -14.57 -5.17 3.87
CA ASP A 65 -15.53 -6.15 3.39
C ASP A 65 -16.45 -5.53 2.32
N ALA A 66 -17.41 -6.33 1.82
CA ALA A 66 -18.33 -5.89 0.76
C ALA A 66 -19.22 -4.71 1.16
N SER A 67 -19.49 -4.52 2.45
CA SER A 67 -20.30 -3.43 2.99
C SER A 67 -19.48 -2.17 3.26
N THR A 68 -18.24 -2.31 3.74
CA THR A 68 -17.38 -1.18 4.12
C THR A 68 -16.57 -0.60 2.98
N HIS A 69 -16.29 -1.38 1.92
CA HIS A 69 -15.42 -0.95 0.82
C HIS A 69 -15.85 0.39 0.18
N LYS A 70 -17.15 0.68 0.10
CA LYS A 70 -17.68 1.92 -0.48
C LYS A 70 -17.37 3.18 0.35
N TRP A 71 -17.05 3.02 1.63
CA TRP A 71 -16.89 4.11 2.60
C TRP A 71 -15.44 4.29 3.05
N ILE A 72 -14.58 3.30 2.82
CA ILE A 72 -13.17 3.36 3.16
C ILE A 72 -12.46 4.23 2.13
N GLN A 73 -11.76 5.26 2.61
CA GLN A 73 -10.99 6.14 1.75
C GLN A 73 -9.78 5.41 1.14
N PRO A 74 -9.38 5.71 -0.11
CA PRO A 74 -8.16 5.18 -0.69
C PRO A 74 -6.93 5.46 0.19
N ASN A 75 -5.93 4.58 0.14
CA ASN A 75 -4.69 4.68 0.92
C ASN A 75 -4.86 4.59 2.45
N THR A 76 -5.99 4.07 2.92
CA THR A 76 -6.24 3.81 4.36
C THR A 76 -5.72 2.42 4.73
N LEU A 77 -5.19 2.26 5.95
CA LEU A 77 -4.86 0.95 6.50
C LEU A 77 -6.15 0.20 6.83
N VAL A 78 -6.24 -1.05 6.42
CA VAL A 78 -7.42 -1.90 6.65
C VAL A 78 -7.02 -3.25 7.20
N ARG A 79 -7.94 -3.87 7.93
CA ARG A 79 -7.89 -5.31 8.22
C ARG A 79 -8.68 -6.03 7.14
N PHE A 80 -8.07 -7.06 6.56
CA PHE A 80 -8.75 -7.90 5.58
C PHE A 80 -8.77 -9.33 6.08
N ARG A 81 -9.92 -10.00 5.94
CA ARG A 81 -10.10 -11.40 6.30
C ARG A 81 -10.57 -12.17 5.08
N GLY A 82 -9.84 -13.23 4.75
CA GLY A 82 -10.17 -14.11 3.64
C GLY A 82 -9.40 -15.43 3.75
N MET A 83 -9.81 -16.39 2.93
CA MET A 83 -9.06 -17.62 2.71
C MET A 83 -8.19 -17.44 1.46
N VAL A 84 -6.90 -17.78 1.54
CA VAL A 84 -6.04 -17.84 0.35
C VAL A 84 -6.50 -19.03 -0.49
N GLN A 85 -7.02 -18.76 -1.68
CA GLN A 85 -7.45 -19.79 -2.62
C GLN A 85 -6.30 -20.21 -3.54
N ASP A 86 -5.46 -19.25 -3.95
CA ASP A 86 -4.35 -19.51 -4.87
C ASP A 86 -3.16 -18.60 -4.57
N MET A 87 -1.98 -19.09 -4.88
CA MET A 87 -0.73 -18.34 -4.93
C MET A 87 -0.41 -18.07 -6.39
N LEU A 88 -0.65 -16.84 -6.81
CA LEU A 88 -0.25 -16.41 -8.15
C LEU A 88 1.27 -16.27 -8.19
N GLY A 89 1.83 -16.36 -9.39
CA GLY A 89 3.27 -16.15 -9.61
C GLY A 89 3.72 -14.77 -9.10
N ASN A 90 5.02 -14.68 -8.82
CA ASN A 90 5.60 -13.45 -8.31
C ASN A 90 5.52 -12.31 -9.33
N GLU A 91 5.20 -11.12 -8.84
CA GLU A 91 5.14 -9.91 -9.66
C GLU A 91 6.37 -9.04 -9.40
N PHE A 92 7.04 -8.66 -10.47
CA PHE A 92 8.08 -7.63 -10.43
C PHE A 92 7.46 -6.25 -10.59
N TYR A 93 7.82 -5.34 -9.69
CA TYR A 93 7.35 -3.96 -9.73
C TYR A 93 8.52 -3.01 -9.40
N ILE A 94 8.38 -1.75 -9.79
CA ILE A 94 9.35 -0.72 -9.44
C ILE A 94 9.16 -0.38 -7.96
N GLY A 95 10.08 -0.85 -7.12
CA GLY A 95 10.02 -0.69 -5.68
C GLY A 95 10.62 0.62 -5.19
N ALA A 96 11.66 1.10 -5.88
CA ALA A 96 12.26 2.40 -5.65
C ALA A 96 12.70 3.05 -6.97
N PHE A 97 12.68 4.37 -7.04
CA PHE A 97 13.05 5.14 -8.23
C PHE A 97 13.60 6.52 -7.85
N LYS A 98 14.39 7.14 -8.73
CA LYS A 98 14.90 8.51 -8.56
C LYS A 98 13.92 9.56 -9.08
N ASP A 99 13.48 10.44 -8.19
CA ASP A 99 12.83 11.70 -8.57
C ASP A 99 13.84 12.84 -8.44
N GLY A 100 14.47 13.21 -9.56
CA GLY A 100 15.62 14.10 -9.56
C GLY A 100 16.79 13.52 -8.75
N PRO A 101 17.30 14.23 -7.72
CA PRO A 101 18.37 13.72 -6.86
C PRO A 101 17.87 12.78 -5.76
N THR A 102 16.56 12.65 -5.55
CA THR A 102 15.99 11.99 -4.38
C THR A 102 15.45 10.61 -4.72
N TRP A 103 15.84 9.59 -3.94
CA TRP A 103 15.22 8.28 -4.02
C TRP A 103 13.83 8.29 -3.36
N ARG A 104 12.85 7.70 -4.05
CA ARG A 104 11.49 7.49 -3.55
C ARG A 104 11.11 6.02 -3.65
N THR A 105 10.15 5.58 -2.85
CA THR A 105 9.62 4.21 -2.87
C THR A 105 8.18 4.14 -3.36
N ASN A 106 7.85 3.04 -4.03
CA ASN A 106 6.49 2.66 -4.39
C ASN A 106 6.01 1.43 -3.61
N LYS A 107 6.70 1.04 -2.52
CA LYS A 107 6.28 -0.10 -1.70
C LYS A 107 4.84 0.10 -1.19
N PHE A 108 4.03 -0.95 -1.31
CA PHE A 108 2.59 -0.94 -1.02
C PHE A 108 1.75 -0.03 -1.91
N ARG A 109 2.24 0.29 -3.11
CA ARG A 109 1.44 0.94 -4.15
C ARG A 109 1.67 0.30 -5.52
N ASP A 110 0.63 0.41 -6.34
CA ASP A 110 0.69 -0.01 -7.74
C ASP A 110 1.12 1.14 -8.67
N LEU A 111 0.78 2.38 -8.30
CA LEU A 111 1.06 3.59 -9.11
C LEU A 111 1.91 4.58 -8.33
N SER A 112 2.93 5.14 -8.97
CA SER A 112 3.76 6.19 -8.35
C SER A 112 2.94 7.47 -8.13
N SER A 113 3.19 8.18 -7.02
CA SER A 113 2.65 9.54 -6.83
C SER A 113 3.43 10.60 -7.61
N PHE A 114 4.61 10.25 -8.09
CA PHE A 114 5.53 11.16 -8.74
C PHE A 114 5.74 10.73 -10.19
N PRO A 115 5.92 11.69 -11.12
CA PRO A 115 6.27 11.38 -12.49
C PRO A 115 7.53 10.52 -12.54
N MET A 116 7.51 9.50 -13.40
CA MET A 116 8.65 8.61 -13.60
C MET A 116 9.00 8.61 -15.09
N PRO A 117 9.94 9.46 -15.51
CA PRO A 117 10.42 9.47 -16.89
C PRO A 117 11.01 8.11 -17.28
N PRO A 118 11.00 7.72 -18.56
CA PRO A 118 11.57 6.44 -19.01
C PRO A 118 13.08 6.29 -18.70
N SER A 119 13.81 7.40 -18.56
CA SER A 119 15.23 7.45 -18.23
C SER A 119 15.51 7.46 -16.72
N CYS A 120 14.47 7.40 -15.88
CA CYS A 120 14.59 7.40 -14.44
C CYS A 120 15.32 6.13 -13.96
N GLU A 121 16.31 6.29 -13.09
CA GLU A 121 16.92 5.16 -12.40
C GLU A 121 15.90 4.51 -11.47
N ALA A 122 15.72 3.20 -11.60
CA ALA A 122 14.69 2.44 -10.89
C ALA A 122 15.21 1.07 -10.45
N LEU A 123 14.73 0.60 -9.31
CA LEU A 123 15.01 -0.72 -8.76
C LEU A 123 13.74 -1.57 -8.78
N LEU A 124 13.84 -2.74 -9.39
CA LEU A 124 12.78 -3.74 -9.39
C LEU A 124 12.84 -4.57 -8.12
N TRP A 125 11.67 -4.75 -7.50
CA TRP A 125 11.45 -5.68 -6.40
C TRP A 125 10.38 -6.69 -6.77
N GLU A 126 10.35 -7.76 -6.00
CA GLU A 126 9.42 -8.87 -6.16
C GLU A 126 8.37 -8.84 -5.05
N ARG A 127 7.13 -9.17 -5.39
CA ARG A 127 6.04 -9.41 -4.42
C ARG A 127 5.29 -10.68 -4.76
N HIS A 128 4.94 -11.43 -3.72
CA HIS A 128 4.06 -12.59 -3.82
C HIS A 128 2.61 -12.12 -3.94
N LEU A 129 1.86 -12.69 -4.88
CA LEU A 129 0.47 -12.36 -5.11
C LEU A 129 -0.42 -13.50 -4.59
N PHE A 130 -1.39 -13.15 -3.74
CA PHE A 130 -2.35 -14.10 -3.19
C PHE A 130 -3.74 -13.77 -3.72
N HIS A 131 -4.42 -14.78 -4.25
CA HIS A 131 -5.85 -14.67 -4.57
C HIS A 131 -6.65 -15.10 -3.34
N CYS A 132 -7.36 -14.16 -2.73
CA CYS A 132 -8.15 -14.40 -1.54
C CYS A 132 -9.65 -14.46 -1.86
N VAL A 133 -10.36 -15.40 -1.24
CA VAL A 133 -11.81 -15.54 -1.28
C VAL A 133 -12.44 -15.32 0.08
N PRO A 134 -13.76 -15.05 0.16
CA PRO A 134 -14.48 -15.07 1.43
C PRO A 134 -14.25 -16.39 2.17
N VAL A 135 -14.16 -16.34 3.51
CA VAL A 135 -13.94 -17.53 4.32
C VAL A 135 -15.16 -18.45 4.18
N PRO A 136 -15.00 -19.70 3.70
CA PRO A 136 -16.13 -20.61 3.54
C PRO A 136 -16.78 -20.93 4.89
N GLY A 137 -18.12 -20.99 4.92
CA GLY A 137 -18.86 -21.31 6.15
C GLY A 137 -18.70 -20.26 7.27
N GLN A 138 -18.34 -19.02 6.94
CA GLN A 138 -18.17 -17.96 7.94
C GLN A 138 -19.51 -17.63 8.60
N ASN A 139 -19.61 -17.93 9.90
CA ASN A 139 -20.80 -17.69 10.69
C ASN A 139 -20.90 -16.21 11.11
N SER A 140 -22.13 -15.71 11.23
CA SER A 140 -22.43 -14.31 11.56
C SER A 140 -21.87 -13.84 12.91
N TRP A 141 -21.76 -14.72 13.91
CA TRP A 141 -21.15 -14.39 15.21
C TRP A 141 -19.65 -14.10 15.14
N THR A 142 -18.99 -14.48 14.04
CA THR A 142 -17.57 -14.16 13.80
C THR A 142 -17.36 -12.83 13.08
N LEU A 143 -18.44 -12.15 12.69
CA LEU A 143 -18.39 -10.82 12.12
C LEU A 143 -18.31 -9.82 13.27
N GLU A 144 -17.32 -8.93 13.22
CA GLU A 144 -17.32 -7.78 14.11
C GLU A 144 -18.57 -6.96 13.82
N SER A 145 -19.32 -6.63 14.87
CA SER A 145 -20.50 -5.78 14.74
C SER A 145 -20.10 -4.43 14.13
N SER A 146 -20.97 -3.93 13.24
CA SER A 146 -20.92 -2.69 12.45
C SER A 146 -19.88 -1.63 12.87
N PRO A 147 -19.29 -0.90 11.90
CA PRO A 147 -18.08 -0.13 12.15
C PRO A 147 -18.22 0.83 13.33
N SER A 148 -17.13 0.93 14.10
CA SER A 148 -16.97 1.95 15.13
C SER A 148 -17.35 3.33 14.58
N PRO A 149 -17.87 4.26 15.42
CA PRO A 149 -18.33 5.58 14.98
C PRO A 149 -17.31 6.37 14.14
N THR A 150 -16.03 6.02 14.21
CA THR A 150 -14.93 6.57 13.39
C THR A 150 -15.12 6.37 11.88
N ALA A 151 -15.65 5.22 11.42
CA ALA A 151 -15.81 4.99 9.97
C ALA A 151 -16.95 5.84 9.37
N ARG A 152 -17.96 6.22 10.17
CA ARG A 152 -19.07 7.07 9.72
C ARG A 152 -18.62 8.51 9.43
N ASN A 153 -17.53 8.98 10.05
CA ASN A 153 -17.02 10.33 9.86
C ASN A 153 -16.12 10.51 8.63
N MET A 154 -15.77 9.44 7.91
CA MET A 154 -14.91 9.48 6.71
C MET A 154 -15.66 9.86 5.42
N SER A 155 -16.96 10.17 5.53
CA SER A 155 -17.89 10.34 4.41
C SER A 155 -17.84 11.72 3.71
N SER A 156 -17.08 12.70 4.22
CA SER A 156 -17.16 14.09 3.73
C SER A 156 -16.36 14.42 2.46
N CYS A 157 -15.54 13.49 1.94
CA CYS A 157 -14.62 13.77 0.81
C CYS A 157 -14.69 12.70 -0.29
N LEU A 158 -15.85 12.51 -0.92
CA LEU A 158 -15.98 11.60 -2.07
C LEU A 158 -15.50 12.28 -3.36
N THR A 159 -14.20 12.19 -3.65
CA THR A 159 -13.72 12.23 -5.05
C THR A 159 -13.64 10.79 -5.56
N PHE A 160 -14.62 10.39 -6.38
CA PHE A 160 -14.59 9.12 -7.10
C PHE A 160 -13.39 9.08 -8.05
N GLN A 161 -12.27 8.50 -7.61
CA GLN A 161 -11.23 8.05 -8.55
C GLN A 161 -11.57 6.62 -8.97
N HIS A 162 -12.41 6.51 -9.99
CA HIS A 162 -12.75 5.25 -10.65
C HIS A 162 -11.47 4.60 -11.18
N ARG A 163 -11.17 3.39 -10.67
CA ARG A 163 -10.08 2.50 -11.11
C ARG A 163 -10.12 2.32 -12.62
N GLU A 164 -9.16 2.89 -13.35
CA GLU A 164 -9.04 2.63 -14.79
C GLU A 164 -8.59 1.17 -15.01
N LYS A 165 -9.45 0.39 -15.68
CA LYS A 165 -9.09 -0.95 -16.15
C LYS A 165 -8.09 -0.81 -17.30
N ARG A 166 -6.97 -1.53 -17.24
CA ARG A 166 -6.01 -1.64 -18.36
C ARG A 166 -6.78 -2.10 -19.61
N ARG A 167 -6.80 -1.28 -20.67
CA ARG A 167 -7.35 -1.69 -21.97
C ARG A 167 -6.49 -2.81 -22.54
N ARG A 168 -7.15 -3.87 -23.02
CA ARG A 168 -6.51 -4.92 -23.80
C ARG A 168 -6.26 -4.35 -25.19
N THR A 169 -5.01 -4.31 -25.64
CA THR A 169 -4.69 -3.93 -27.02
C THR A 169 -5.26 -5.00 -27.94
N GLU A 170 -6.30 -4.65 -28.70
CA GLU A 170 -6.77 -5.50 -29.78
C GLU A 170 -5.70 -5.48 -30.89
N MET A 171 -5.15 -6.66 -31.17
CA MET A 171 -4.19 -6.87 -32.26
C MET A 171 -4.95 -6.73 -33.58
N LEU A 172 -4.93 -5.54 -34.17
CA LEU A 172 -5.34 -5.34 -35.56
C LEU A 172 -4.28 -5.99 -36.47
N THR A 173 -4.56 -7.20 -36.93
CA THR A 173 -3.92 -7.77 -38.13
C THR A 173 -4.31 -6.92 -39.34
N PRO A 174 -3.37 -6.46 -40.19
CA PRO A 174 -3.73 -5.79 -41.41
C PRO A 174 -4.30 -6.81 -42.41
N LEU A 175 -5.48 -6.52 -42.94
CA LEU A 175 -6.02 -7.15 -44.14
C LEU A 175 -5.82 -6.17 -45.30
N ASN A 176 -5.09 -6.67 -46.29
CA ASN A 176 -4.72 -6.13 -47.61
C ASN A 176 -3.61 -5.08 -47.65
#